data_AF-A0A380FNC2-F1
#
_entry.id   AF-A0A380FNC2-F1
#
_cell.length_a   1.000
_cell.length_b   1.000
_cell.length_c   1.000
_cell.angle_alpha   90.00
_cell.angle_beta   90.00
_cell.angle_gamma   90.00
#
_symmetry.space_group_name_H-M   'P 1'
#
loop_
_entity.id
_entity.type
_entity.pdbx_description
1 polymer ?
#
loop_
_entity_poly.entity_id
_entity_poly.type
_entity_poly.pdbx_seq_one_letter_code
_entity_poly.pdbx_strand_id
1 'polypeptide(L)'
;MVAWMVESVIYINYAPIYTLILFITAGIVTRFLPALLMGYYILKTTEVATFITSLEQMHCPRKLTIPLSVMFRFIPTIKEEGQAIKRAMKMRGIDYKYALLHPLKYLEFRVVPLLNSVIKIGNELSMASITRGLTLQHARTNMITLTIRAVDWIVIIVMMLLGILYYVI
;
A
#
# COMPACT_ATOMS: atom_id res chain seq x y z
N MET A 1 13.69 2.32 27.29
CA MET A 1 14.28 1.49 28.37
C MET A 1 15.66 0.95 28.03
N VAL A 2 15.84 0.14 26.98
CA VAL A 2 17.18 -0.43 26.63
C VAL A 2 18.19 0.65 26.21
N ALA A 3 17.78 1.67 25.45
CA ALA A 3 18.67 2.76 25.03
C ALA A 3 19.16 3.63 26.20
N TRP A 4 18.28 3.99 27.14
CA TRP A 4 18.64 4.72 28.36
C TRP A 4 19.61 3.96 29.27
N MET A 5 19.44 2.63 29.44
CA MET A 5 20.39 1.81 30.20
C MET A 5 21.76 1.72 29.51
N VAL A 6 21.77 1.66 28.18
CA VAL A 6 23.01 1.69 27.39
C VAL A 6 23.71 3.05 27.56
N GLU A 7 22.96 4.15 27.55
CA GLU A 7 23.50 5.51 27.75
C GLU A 7 24.06 5.74 29.17
N SER A 8 23.41 5.24 30.21
CA SER A 8 23.87 5.40 31.61
C SER A 8 25.12 4.57 31.94
N VAL A 9 25.30 3.42 31.32
CA VAL A 9 26.44 2.51 31.60
C VAL A 9 27.72 2.97 30.88
N ILE A 10 27.62 3.64 29.72
CA ILE A 10 28.79 4.05 28.92
C ILE A 10 29.41 5.36 29.43
N TYR A 11 28.64 6.22 30.12
CA TYR A 11 29.13 7.49 30.68
C TYR A 11 30.21 7.33 31.77
N ILE A 12 30.39 6.11 32.31
CA ILE A 12 31.24 5.84 33.46
C ILE A 12 32.69 5.47 33.11
N ASN A 13 33.05 5.13 31.85
CA ASN A 13 34.41 4.59 31.59
C ASN A 13 35.07 4.70 30.19
N TYR A 14 34.53 5.40 29.17
CA TYR A 14 35.18 5.46 27.85
C TYR A 14 35.30 6.87 27.22
N ALA A 15 36.31 7.04 26.36
CA ALA A 15 36.68 8.28 25.68
C ALA A 15 35.48 8.93 24.93
N PRO A 16 35.39 10.29 24.92
CA PRO A 16 34.19 11.05 24.53
C PRO A 16 33.74 10.88 23.07
N ILE A 17 34.56 10.28 22.22
CA ILE A 17 34.24 10.01 20.81
C ILE A 17 33.40 8.74 20.65
N TYR A 18 33.66 7.70 21.46
CA TYR A 18 32.91 6.43 21.36
C TYR A 18 31.49 6.56 21.89
N THR A 19 31.30 7.34 22.96
CA THR A 19 29.99 7.69 23.52
C THR A 19 29.13 8.42 22.49
N LEU A 20 29.72 9.37 21.74
CA LEU A 20 29.00 10.17 20.74
C LEU A 20 28.54 9.34 19.54
N ILE A 21 29.37 8.42 19.03
CA ILE A 21 29.00 7.53 17.93
C ILE A 21 27.91 6.54 18.37
N LEU A 22 28.01 5.98 19.58
CA LEU A 22 26.99 5.09 20.15
C LEU A 22 25.67 5.81 20.41
N PHE A 23 25.69 7.05 20.87
CA PHE A 23 24.48 7.86 21.10
C PHE A 23 23.72 8.14 19.79
N ILE A 24 24.43 8.55 18.73
CA ILE A 24 23.81 8.83 17.42
C ILE A 24 23.21 7.57 16.82
N THR A 25 23.93 6.45 16.88
CA THR A 25 23.45 5.17 16.33
C THR A 25 22.25 4.61 17.12
N ALA A 26 22.29 4.67 18.45
CA ALA A 26 21.16 4.26 19.30
C ALA A 26 19.92 5.15 19.07
N GLY A 27 20.10 6.46 18.92
CA GLY A 27 19.02 7.41 18.64
C GLY A 27 18.36 7.19 17.27
N ILE A 28 19.15 6.87 16.23
CA ILE A 28 18.60 6.53 14.91
C ILE A 28 17.83 5.21 14.99
N VAL A 29 18.40 4.16 15.57
CA VAL A 29 17.75 2.84 15.64
C VAL A 29 16.43 2.91 16.41
N THR A 30 16.40 3.58 17.57
CA THR A 30 15.19 3.67 18.39
C THR A 30 14.07 4.50 17.77
N ARG A 31 14.38 5.48 16.92
CA ARG A 31 13.35 6.30 16.23
C ARG A 31 12.92 5.73 14.89
N PHE A 32 13.86 5.24 14.09
CA PHE A 32 13.55 4.72 12.75
C PHE A 32 12.95 3.33 12.78
N LEU A 33 13.45 2.42 13.63
CA LEU A 33 13.02 1.02 13.64
C LEU A 33 11.52 0.86 13.96
N PRO A 34 10.94 1.49 15.01
CA PRO A 34 9.50 1.36 15.26
C PRO A 34 8.66 2.05 14.18
N ALA A 35 9.10 3.18 13.60
CA ALA A 35 8.41 3.83 12.50
C ALA A 35 8.35 2.93 11.26
N LEU A 36 9.45 2.26 10.93
CA LEU A 36 9.54 1.35 9.79
C LEU A 36 8.75 0.06 10.03
N LEU A 37 8.81 -0.50 11.24
CA LEU A 37 7.99 -1.66 11.64
C LEU A 37 6.49 -1.34 11.61
N MET A 38 6.08 -0.17 12.10
CA MET A 38 4.69 0.27 12.03
C MET A 38 4.24 0.47 10.58
N GLY A 39 5.07 1.11 9.75
CA GLY A 39 4.82 1.24 8.32
C GLY A 39 4.68 -0.12 7.63
N TYR A 40 5.56 -1.07 7.93
CA TYR A 40 5.48 -2.43 7.40
C TYR A 40 4.21 -3.15 7.88
N TYR A 41 3.85 -3.02 9.16
CA TYR A 41 2.65 -3.63 9.72
C TYR A 41 1.37 -3.08 9.07
N ILE A 42 1.32 -1.77 8.81
CA ILE A 42 0.20 -1.12 8.10
C ILE A 42 0.11 -1.66 6.67
N LEU A 43 1.22 -1.73 5.94
CA LEU A 43 1.23 -2.21 4.55
C LEU A 43 0.85 -3.70 4.43
N LYS A 44 1.20 -4.51 5.43
CA LYS A 44 0.99 -5.97 5.41
C LYS A 44 -0.39 -6.37 5.95
N THR A 45 -0.95 -5.58 6.87
CA THR A 45 -2.24 -5.88 7.53
C THR A 45 -3.41 -5.13 6.90
N THR A 46 -3.15 -3.96 6.31
CA THR A 46 -4.20 -3.17 5.66
C THR A 46 -4.26 -3.52 4.18
N GLU A 47 -5.34 -4.16 3.75
CA GLU A 47 -5.62 -4.31 2.33
C GLU A 47 -5.87 -2.93 1.72
N VAL A 48 -5.24 -2.65 0.58
CA VAL A 48 -5.31 -1.34 -0.09
C VAL A 48 -6.76 -0.91 -0.36
N ALA A 49 -7.64 -1.88 -0.61
CA ALA A 49 -9.07 -1.66 -0.75
C ALA A 49 -9.71 -1.06 0.51
N THR A 50 -9.40 -1.60 1.70
CA THR A 50 -9.95 -1.13 2.99
C THR A 50 -9.43 0.26 3.36
N PHE A 51 -8.15 0.56 3.08
CA PHE A 51 -7.56 1.89 3.32
C PHE A 51 -8.29 2.98 2.51
N ILE A 52 -8.57 2.70 1.24
CA ILE A 52 -9.32 3.61 0.38
C ILE A 52 -10.75 3.74 0.86
N THR A 53 -11.44 2.65 1.21
CA THR A 53 -12.80 2.73 1.78
C THR A 53 -12.86 3.55 3.07
N SER A 54 -11.81 3.52 3.91
CA SER A 54 -11.69 4.39 5.09
C SER A 54 -11.52 5.86 4.71
N LEU A 55 -10.68 6.17 3.70
CA LEU A 55 -10.53 7.53 3.15
C LEU A 55 -11.82 8.07 2.53
N GLU A 56 -12.62 7.19 1.93
CA GLU A 56 -13.93 7.52 1.36
C GLU A 56 -14.95 7.92 2.44
N GLN A 57 -14.83 7.37 3.65
CA GLN A 57 -15.69 7.75 4.78
C GLN A 57 -15.26 9.05 5.48
N MET A 58 -14.01 9.50 5.29
CA MET A 58 -13.50 10.78 5.81
C MET A 58 -13.97 12.02 5.00
N HIS A 59 -15.12 11.96 4.32
CA HIS A 59 -15.72 13.07 3.56
C HIS A 59 -14.95 13.53 2.30
N CYS A 60 -14.15 12.66 1.67
CA CYS A 60 -13.62 12.95 0.33
C CYS A 60 -14.74 12.95 -0.74
N PRO A 61 -14.70 13.85 -1.75
CA PRO A 61 -15.74 13.96 -2.77
C PRO A 61 -15.88 12.65 -3.57
N ARG A 62 -17.09 12.06 -3.50
CA ARG A 62 -17.52 10.78 -4.10
C ARG A 62 -17.19 10.57 -5.58
N LYS A 63 -16.84 11.64 -6.32
CA LYS A 63 -16.44 11.58 -7.73
C LYS A 63 -15.12 10.83 -7.94
N LEU A 64 -14.24 10.75 -6.94
CA LEU A 64 -12.93 10.10 -7.02
C LEU A 64 -12.92 8.70 -6.41
N THR A 65 -13.60 8.54 -5.27
CA THR A 65 -13.90 7.30 -4.54
C THR A 65 -14.24 6.09 -5.42
N ILE A 66 -15.35 6.16 -6.15
CA ILE A 66 -15.87 5.02 -6.92
C ILE A 66 -14.86 4.56 -8.00
N PRO A 67 -14.30 5.44 -8.84
CA PRO A 67 -13.23 5.06 -9.77
C PRO A 67 -12.01 4.46 -9.09
N LEU A 68 -11.59 5.01 -7.94
CA LEU A 68 -10.40 4.55 -7.22
C LEU A 68 -10.58 3.12 -6.69
N SER A 69 -11.71 2.85 -6.05
CA SER A 69 -12.07 1.50 -5.56
C SER A 69 -12.11 0.47 -6.69
N VAL A 70 -12.68 0.84 -7.84
CA VAL A 70 -12.71 0.00 -9.03
C VAL A 70 -11.30 -0.20 -9.60
N MET A 71 -10.46 0.83 -9.68
CA MET A 71 -9.06 0.72 -10.13
C MET A 71 -8.29 -0.31 -9.30
N PHE A 72 -8.38 -0.25 -7.97
CA PHE A 72 -7.66 -1.19 -7.09
C PHE A 72 -8.13 -2.63 -7.25
N ARG A 73 -9.42 -2.87 -7.53
CA ARG A 73 -9.94 -4.19 -7.88
C ARG A 73 -9.52 -4.66 -9.27
N PHE A 74 -9.28 -3.74 -10.22
CA PHE A 74 -8.87 -4.07 -11.58
C PHE A 74 -7.37 -4.28 -11.75
N ILE A 75 -6.52 -3.65 -10.93
CA ILE A 75 -5.06 -3.89 -10.92
C ILE A 75 -4.69 -5.39 -10.86
N PRO A 76 -5.26 -6.23 -9.96
CA PRO A 76 -4.93 -7.65 -9.95
C PRO A 76 -5.38 -8.35 -11.24
N THR A 77 -6.52 -7.96 -11.81
CA THR A 77 -7.03 -8.52 -13.07
C THR A 77 -6.10 -8.18 -14.25
N ILE A 78 -5.63 -6.93 -14.34
CA ILE A 78 -4.67 -6.50 -15.38
C ILE A 78 -3.35 -7.27 -15.25
N LYS A 79 -2.90 -7.55 -14.02
CA LYS A 79 -1.69 -8.35 -13.77
C LYS A 79 -1.87 -9.79 -14.27
N GLU A 80 -3.02 -10.40 -14.04
CA GLU A 80 -3.35 -11.74 -14.53
C GLU A 80 -3.41 -11.80 -16.06
N GLU A 81 -4.09 -10.85 -16.70
CA GLU A 81 -4.10 -10.73 -18.16
C GLU A 81 -2.69 -10.52 -18.73
N GLY A 82 -1.90 -9.63 -18.12
CA GLY A 82 -0.52 -9.41 -18.52
C GLY A 82 0.37 -10.64 -18.36
N GLN A 83 0.03 -11.58 -17.47
CA GLN A 83 0.69 -12.88 -17.35
C GLN A 83 0.15 -13.89 -18.37
N ALA A 84 -1.15 -13.92 -18.63
CA ALA A 84 -1.76 -14.76 -19.65
C ALA A 84 -1.19 -14.44 -21.04
N ILE A 85 -1.12 -13.15 -21.41
CA ILE A 85 -0.48 -12.66 -22.64
C ILE A 85 1.00 -13.10 -22.68
N LYS A 86 1.74 -12.97 -21.57
CA LYS A 86 3.14 -13.42 -21.50
C LYS A 86 3.27 -14.93 -21.76
N ARG A 87 2.36 -15.74 -21.21
CA ARG A 87 2.33 -17.20 -21.45
C ARG A 87 1.97 -17.51 -22.91
N ALA A 88 1.03 -16.79 -23.51
CA ALA A 88 0.66 -16.94 -24.92
C ALA A 88 1.81 -16.57 -25.88
N MET A 89 2.55 -15.50 -25.59
CA MET A 89 3.76 -15.14 -26.36
C MET A 89 4.84 -16.23 -26.27
N LYS A 90 5.03 -16.83 -25.09
CA LYS A 90 5.95 -17.95 -24.91
C LYS A 90 5.52 -19.17 -25.74
N MET A 91 4.23 -19.48 -25.82
CA MET A 91 3.71 -20.57 -26.67
C MET A 91 3.92 -20.31 -28.18
N ARG A 92 3.98 -19.05 -28.60
CA ARG A 92 4.27 -18.65 -29.99
C ARG A 92 5.77 -18.62 -30.33
N GLY A 93 6.64 -19.12 -29.45
CA GLY A 93 8.09 -19.14 -29.67
C GLY A 93 8.79 -17.79 -29.46
N ILE A 94 8.09 -16.79 -28.92
CA ILE A 94 8.70 -15.53 -28.50
C ILE A 94 9.33 -15.77 -27.11
N ASP A 95 10.47 -16.43 -27.12
CA ASP A 95 11.24 -16.76 -25.92
C ASP A 95 12.05 -15.56 -25.41
N TYR A 96 12.59 -15.72 -24.19
CA TYR A 96 13.54 -14.77 -23.60
C TYR A 96 14.73 -14.44 -24.50
N LYS A 97 15.14 -15.38 -25.38
CA LYS A 97 16.19 -15.15 -26.38
C LYS A 97 15.80 -14.09 -27.43
N TYR A 98 14.53 -14.06 -27.85
CA TYR A 98 14.02 -13.05 -28.76
C TYR A 98 13.89 -11.67 -28.08
N ALA A 99 13.55 -11.66 -26.79
CA ALA A 99 13.55 -10.44 -25.96
C ALA A 99 14.96 -9.86 -25.76
N LEU A 100 15.99 -10.71 -25.71
CA LEU A 100 17.40 -10.30 -25.64
C LEU A 100 17.91 -9.72 -26.98
N LEU A 101 17.50 -10.31 -28.11
CA LEU A 101 17.90 -9.80 -29.44
C LEU A 101 17.16 -8.52 -29.83
N HIS A 102 15.85 -8.42 -29.52
CA HIS A 102 15.00 -7.30 -29.93
C HIS A 102 14.05 -6.86 -28.80
N PRO A 103 14.56 -6.17 -27.76
CA PRO A 103 13.77 -5.78 -26.59
C PRO A 103 12.62 -4.82 -26.93
N LEU A 104 12.83 -3.90 -27.89
CA LEU A 104 11.79 -2.98 -28.36
C LEU A 104 10.62 -3.71 -29.02
N LYS A 105 10.91 -4.65 -29.92
CA LYS A 105 9.89 -5.41 -30.65
C LYS A 105 9.10 -6.33 -29.71
N TYR A 106 9.78 -6.91 -28.71
CA TYR A 106 9.14 -7.68 -27.65
C TYR A 106 8.16 -6.85 -26.80
N LEU A 107 8.54 -5.61 -26.46
CA LEU A 107 7.67 -4.69 -25.74
C LEU A 107 6.44 -4.32 -26.56
N GLU A 108 6.60 -3.99 -27.84
CA GLU A 108 5.49 -3.69 -28.73
C GLU A 108 4.47 -4.84 -28.79
N PHE A 109 4.95 -6.08 -29.00
CA PHE A 109 4.10 -7.27 -29.03
C PHE A 109 3.40 -7.58 -27.69
N ARG A 110 3.93 -7.09 -26.57
CA ARG A 110 3.28 -7.27 -25.26
C ARG A 110 2.29 -6.14 -24.94
N VAL A 111 2.67 -4.90 -25.23
CA VAL A 111 1.93 -3.70 -24.85
C VAL A 111 0.68 -3.54 -25.70
N VAL A 112 0.75 -3.78 -27.02
CA VAL A 112 -0.41 -3.66 -27.92
C VAL A 112 -1.60 -4.55 -27.51
N PRO A 113 -1.44 -5.88 -27.30
CA PRO A 113 -2.57 -6.71 -26.87
C PRO A 113 -3.05 -6.42 -25.45
N LEU A 114 -2.14 -6.01 -24.55
CA LEU A 114 -2.50 -5.62 -23.19
C LEU A 114 -3.34 -4.34 -23.21
N LEU A 115 -2.95 -3.35 -24.02
CA LEU A 115 -3.68 -2.11 -24.20
C LEU A 115 -5.10 -2.36 -24.75
N ASN A 116 -5.22 -3.19 -25.79
CA ASN A 116 -6.52 -3.57 -26.33
C ASN A 116 -7.42 -4.25 -25.30
N SER A 117 -6.85 -5.12 -24.45
CA SER A 117 -7.59 -5.80 -23.39
C SER A 117 -8.08 -4.81 -22.32
N VAL A 118 -7.22 -3.87 -21.91
CA VAL A 118 -7.59 -2.82 -20.94
C VAL A 118 -8.66 -1.89 -21.49
N ILE A 119 -8.59 -1.49 -22.77
CA ILE A 119 -9.62 -0.67 -23.42
C ILE A 119 -10.97 -1.40 -23.43
N LYS A 120 -10.98 -2.69 -23.78
CA LYS A 120 -12.21 -3.51 -23.79
C LYS A 120 -12.84 -3.59 -22.40
N ILE A 121 -12.04 -3.89 -21.38
CA ILE A 121 -12.48 -3.93 -19.98
C ILE A 121 -13.05 -2.58 -19.54
N GLY A 122 -12.39 -1.47 -19.90
CA GLY A 122 -12.86 -0.12 -19.58
C GLY A 122 -14.19 0.22 -20.25
N ASN A 123 -14.40 -0.22 -21.49
CA ASN A 123 -15.67 -0.07 -22.19
C ASN A 123 -16.80 -0.89 -21.55
N GLU A 124 -16.53 -2.15 -21.20
CA GLU A 124 -17.48 -3.01 -20.49
C GLU A 124 -17.85 -2.40 -19.13
N LEU A 125 -16.87 -1.88 -18.39
CA LEU A 125 -17.11 -1.19 -17.12
C LEU A 125 -17.94 0.08 -17.30
N SER A 126 -17.65 0.87 -18.33
CA SER A 126 -18.40 2.10 -18.62
C SER A 126 -19.85 1.79 -19.01
N MET A 127 -20.07 0.77 -19.86
CA MET A 127 -21.39 0.28 -20.23
C MET A 127 -22.15 -0.27 -19.01
N ALA A 128 -21.49 -1.09 -18.18
CA ALA A 128 -22.06 -1.59 -16.93
C ALA A 128 -22.39 -0.46 -15.95
N SER A 129 -21.61 0.62 -15.95
CA SER A 129 -21.82 1.78 -15.10
C SER A 129 -23.05 2.60 -15.52
N ILE A 130 -23.21 2.81 -16.82
CA ILE A 130 -24.36 3.53 -17.38
C ILE A 130 -25.64 2.72 -17.18
N THR A 131 -25.61 1.41 -17.46
CA THR A 131 -26.78 0.51 -17.28
C THR A 131 -27.20 0.36 -15.81
N ARG A 132 -26.24 0.38 -14.86
CA ARG A 132 -26.53 0.40 -13.41
C ARG A 132 -26.94 1.78 -12.88
N GLY A 133 -27.01 2.79 -13.75
CA GLY A 133 -27.45 4.13 -13.40
C GLY A 133 -26.49 4.87 -12.46
N LEU A 134 -25.17 4.66 -12.58
CA LEU A 134 -24.19 5.39 -11.77
C LEU A 134 -24.23 6.93 -11.96
N THR A 135 -24.84 7.41 -13.05
CA THR A 135 -25.07 8.84 -13.34
C THR A 135 -26.27 9.42 -12.57
N LEU A 136 -27.16 8.60 -11.99
CA LEU A 136 -28.32 9.10 -11.24
C LEU A 136 -27.89 9.60 -9.86
N GLN A 137 -28.05 10.90 -9.62
CA GLN A 137 -27.67 11.63 -8.40
C GLN A 137 -28.57 11.36 -7.18
N HIS A 138 -29.24 10.21 -7.09
CA HIS A 138 -30.05 9.90 -5.91
C HIS A 138 -29.14 9.49 -4.75
N ALA A 139 -29.49 9.94 -3.55
CA ALA A 139 -28.77 9.65 -2.31
C ALA A 139 -28.71 8.13 -2.06
N ARG A 140 -27.62 7.51 -2.52
CA ARG A 140 -27.34 6.10 -2.27
C ARG A 140 -26.81 5.90 -0.86
N THR A 141 -27.42 4.94 -0.18
CA THR A 141 -27.01 4.35 1.09
C THR A 141 -25.64 3.70 0.94
N ASN A 142 -24.74 4.00 1.88
CA ASN A 142 -23.38 3.47 1.86
C ASN A 142 -23.40 1.97 2.22
N MET A 143 -22.95 1.10 1.33
CA MET A 143 -23.02 -0.36 1.52
C MET A 143 -21.95 -0.89 2.49
N ILE A 144 -20.92 -0.09 2.77
CA ILE A 144 -19.86 -0.43 3.71
C ILE A 144 -19.95 0.54 4.88
N THR A 145 -20.55 0.09 5.97
CA THR A 145 -20.47 0.74 7.27
C THR A 145 -19.20 0.27 7.96
N LEU A 146 -18.15 1.10 7.99
CA LEU A 146 -17.02 0.81 8.87
C LEU A 146 -17.48 1.20 10.27
N THR A 147 -17.77 0.18 11.07
CA THR A 147 -18.13 0.39 12.48
C THR A 147 -16.83 0.30 13.24
N ILE A 148 -16.40 1.39 13.87
CA ILE A 148 -15.24 1.40 14.76
C ILE A 148 -15.48 0.33 15.81
N ARG A 149 -14.60 -0.68 15.86
CA ARG A 149 -14.78 -1.79 16.79
C ARG A 149 -14.25 -1.35 18.15
N ALA A 150 -14.82 -1.84 19.24
CA ALA A 150 -14.32 -1.52 20.59
C ALA A 150 -12.82 -1.83 20.78
N VAL A 151 -12.28 -2.75 19.97
CA VAL A 151 -10.85 -3.08 19.91
C VAL A 151 -10.00 -1.88 19.43
N ASP A 152 -10.50 -1.07 18.49
CA ASP A 152 -9.77 0.11 17.99
C ASP A 152 -9.57 1.15 19.10
N TRP A 153 -10.59 1.35 19.95
CA TRP A 153 -10.50 2.23 21.12
C TRP A 153 -9.47 1.75 22.14
N ILE A 154 -9.44 0.45 22.42
CA ILE A 154 -8.47 -0.15 23.36
C ILE A 154 -7.05 0.02 22.81
N VAL A 155 -6.83 -0.21 21.52
CA VAL A 155 -5.52 -0.05 20.88
C VAL A 155 -5.05 1.41 20.92
N ILE A 156 -5.95 2.38 20.67
CA ILE A 156 -5.62 3.82 20.74
C ILE A 156 -5.21 4.22 22.16
N ILE A 157 -5.94 3.76 23.18
CA ILE A 157 -5.65 4.06 24.59
C ILE A 157 -4.30 3.46 25.01
N VAL A 158 -4.04 2.21 24.64
CA VAL A 158 -2.76 1.54 24.94
C VAL A 158 -1.59 2.21 24.24
N MET A 159 -1.75 2.61 22.97
CA MET A 159 -0.74 3.37 22.22
C MET A 159 -0.46 4.73 22.85
N MET A 160 -1.51 5.46 23.26
CA MET A 160 -1.36 6.76 23.93
C MET A 160 -0.64 6.62 25.27
N LEU A 161 -0.99 5.60 26.09
CA LEU A 161 -0.31 5.31 27.35
C LEU A 161 1.17 4.96 27.16
N LEU A 162 1.50 4.12 26.19
CA LEU A 162 2.88 3.75 25.88
C LEU A 162 3.69 4.96 25.38
N GLY A 163 3.08 5.84 24.58
CA GLY A 163 3.71 7.08 24.12
C GLY A 163 4.00 8.06 25.26
N ILE A 164 3.05 8.23 26.19
CA ILE A 164 3.22 9.08 27.37
C ILE A 164 4.31 8.49 28.28
N LEU A 165 4.31 7.18 28.52
CA LEU A 165 5.33 6.50 29.31
C LEU A 165 6.74 6.67 28.71
N TYR A 166 6.87 6.61 27.38
CA TYR A 166 8.13 6.86 26.69
C TYR A 166 8.60 8.33 26.77
N TYR A 167 7.68 9.30 26.83
CA TYR A 167 8.04 10.72 26.94
C TYR A 167 8.40 11.14 28.37
N VAL A 168 7.78 10.49 29.36
CA VAL A 168 7.97 10.79 30.79
C VAL A 168 9.21 10.12 31.40
N ILE A 169 9.70 9.02 30.82
CA ILE A 169 10.88 8.23 31.26
C ILE A 169 12.03 8.39 30.29
#